data_AF-A0A1M3QFI5-F1
#
_entry.id   AF-A0A1M3QFI5-F1
#
_cell.length_a   1.000
_cell.length_b   1.000
_cell.length_c   1.000
_cell.angle_alpha   90.00
_cell.angle_beta   90.00
_cell.angle_gamma   90.00
#
_symmetry.space_group_name_H-M   'P 1'
#
loop_
_entity.id
_entity.type
_entity.pdbx_description
1 polymer ?
#
loop_
_entity_poly.entity_id
_entity_poly.type
_entity_poly.pdbx_seq_one_letter_code
_entity_poly.pdbx_strand_id
1 'polypeptide(L)'
;MGSKTKPDRNKKDSVIIREPIAQNTGGGRARQDQIADICEISFHVKLKESPLAKKDVPVTLKKFGHYYHILVMASVIGRLSTKQSEMVETCARLGVRYAGKIIKEPNGMYARFTRIIQ
;
A
#
# COMPACT_ATOMS: atom_id res chain seq x y z
N MET A 1 20.13 -52.85 -29.20
CA MET A 1 20.10 -51.48 -28.64
C MET A 1 18.72 -50.88 -28.89
N GLY A 2 18.17 -50.13 -27.93
CA GLY A 2 16.93 -49.34 -28.10
C GLY A 2 15.70 -49.99 -27.48
N SER A 3 15.54 -49.97 -26.15
CA SER A 3 15.01 -48.88 -25.32
C SER A 3 13.48 -48.88 -25.21
N LYS A 4 13.05 -49.08 -23.96
CA LYS A 4 11.69 -49.02 -23.40
C LYS A 4 10.98 -47.72 -23.77
N THR A 5 9.68 -47.80 -24.10
CA THR A 5 8.68 -46.83 -23.65
C THR A 5 7.26 -47.36 -23.90
N LYS A 6 6.60 -47.82 -22.82
CA LYS A 6 5.13 -47.75 -22.74
C LYS A 6 4.82 -46.53 -21.88
N PRO A 7 4.17 -45.48 -22.40
CA PRO A 7 3.61 -44.45 -21.55
C PRO A 7 2.27 -44.93 -21.03
N ASP A 8 2.25 -45.22 -19.73
CA ASP A 8 1.08 -45.42 -18.91
C ASP A 8 0.25 -44.12 -18.92
N ARG A 9 -0.85 -44.12 -19.68
CA ARG A 9 -1.77 -42.98 -19.79
C ARG A 9 -2.78 -43.08 -18.66
N ASN A 10 -2.37 -42.62 -17.49
CA ASN A 10 -3.29 -42.30 -16.40
C ASN A 10 -4.17 -41.12 -16.83
N LYS A 11 -5.39 -41.41 -17.28
CA LYS A 11 -6.48 -40.45 -17.45
C LYS A 11 -7.22 -40.35 -16.11
N LYS A 12 -7.66 -39.13 -15.78
CA LYS A 12 -8.42 -38.66 -14.59
C LYS A 12 -7.47 -38.14 -13.51
N ASP A 13 -7.38 -36.87 -13.16
CA ASP A 13 -8.29 -35.73 -13.31
C ASP A 13 -7.47 -34.47 -13.60
N SER A 14 -7.48 -33.99 -14.84
CA SER A 14 -7.07 -32.61 -15.09
C SER A 14 -8.26 -31.74 -14.74
N VAL A 15 -8.22 -31.13 -13.55
CA VAL A 15 -9.12 -30.03 -13.19
C VAL A 15 -8.97 -28.99 -14.30
N ILE A 16 -9.99 -28.84 -15.14
CA ILE A 16 -10.07 -27.76 -16.11
C ILE A 16 -10.23 -26.49 -15.27
N ILE A 17 -9.11 -25.84 -14.96
CA ILE A 17 -9.11 -24.47 -14.47
C ILE A 17 -9.70 -23.66 -15.62
N ARG A 18 -10.99 -23.35 -15.52
CA ARG A 18 -11.62 -22.37 -16.40
C ARG A 18 -10.92 -21.05 -16.13
N GLU A 19 -10.04 -20.65 -17.03
CA GLU A 19 -9.57 -19.27 -17.07
C GLU A 19 -10.82 -18.38 -17.07
N PRO A 20 -10.91 -17.37 -16.20
CA PRO A 20 -12.05 -16.49 -16.20
C PRO A 20 -12.10 -15.81 -17.57
N ILE A 21 -13.24 -16.00 -18.24
CA ILE A 21 -13.62 -15.33 -19.48
C ILE A 21 -13.14 -13.89 -19.37
N ALA A 22 -12.29 -13.48 -20.31
CA ALA A 22 -11.79 -12.12 -20.41
C ALA A 22 -12.98 -11.18 -20.58
N GLN A 23 -13.55 -10.74 -19.46
CA GLN A 23 -14.43 -9.60 -19.43
C GLN A 23 -13.57 -8.43 -19.86
N ASN A 24 -13.84 -7.90 -21.05
CA ASN A 24 -13.40 -6.60 -21.51
C ASN A 24 -13.72 -5.54 -20.43
N THR A 25 -12.79 -5.38 -19.48
CA THR A 25 -12.74 -4.36 -18.43
C THR A 25 -11.38 -3.68 -18.52
N GLY A 26 -11.05 -3.20 -19.73
CA GLY A 26 -9.73 -2.68 -20.09
C GLY A 26 -9.28 -1.43 -19.32
N GLY A 27 -10.14 -0.80 -18.51
CA GLY A 27 -9.77 0.34 -17.67
C GLY A 27 -9.53 0.02 -16.20
N GLY A 28 -10.11 -1.07 -15.68
CA GLY A 28 -10.09 -1.38 -14.24
C GLY A 28 -8.79 -2.04 -13.79
N ARG A 29 -8.32 -3.05 -14.55
CA ARG A 29 -7.10 -3.80 -14.22
C ARG A 29 -5.85 -2.91 -14.29
N ALA A 30 -5.69 -2.15 -15.37
CA ALA A 30 -4.56 -1.23 -15.53
C ALA A 30 -4.45 -0.20 -14.38
N ARG A 31 -5.59 0.31 -13.88
CA ARG A 31 -5.61 1.22 -12.72
C ARG A 31 -5.28 0.50 -11.42
N GLN A 32 -5.77 -0.72 -11.22
CA GLN A 32 -5.46 -1.52 -10.04
C GLN A 32 -3.99 -1.91 -9.98
N ASP A 33 -3.40 -2.28 -11.13
CA ASP A 33 -1.97 -2.59 -11.26
C ASP A 33 -1.12 -1.35 -10.94
N GLN A 34 -1.47 -0.18 -11.49
CA GLN A 34 -0.81 1.10 -11.15
C GLN A 34 -0.89 1.44 -9.66
N ILE A 35 -2.04 1.19 -9.01
CA ILE A 35 -2.20 1.41 -7.57
C ILE A 35 -1.33 0.43 -6.77
N ALA A 36 -1.21 -0.82 -7.20
CA ALA A 36 -0.36 -1.80 -6.55
C ALA A 36 1.13 -1.45 -6.66
N ASP A 37 1.55 -0.92 -7.82
CA ASP A 37 2.95 -0.58 -8.10
C ASP A 37 3.40 0.72 -7.41
N ILE A 38 2.54 1.74 -7.36
CA ILE A 38 2.90 3.07 -6.86
C ILE A 38 2.52 3.25 -5.39
N CYS A 39 1.36 2.73 -4.97
CA CYS A 39 0.79 3.02 -3.66
C CYS A 39 1.11 1.93 -2.66
N GLU A 40 2.18 2.16 -1.89
CA GLU A 40 2.58 1.30 -0.78
C GLU A 40 1.38 1.00 0.15
N ILE A 41 1.26 -0.26 0.56
CA ILE A 41 0.18 -0.73 1.45
C ILE A 41 0.24 0.00 2.79
N SER A 42 1.45 0.15 3.34
CA SER A 42 1.68 0.95 4.53
C SER A 42 3.11 1.44 4.59
N PHE A 43 3.31 2.63 5.15
CA PHE A 43 4.63 3.20 5.38
C PHE A 43 4.73 3.83 6.76
N HIS A 44 5.96 3.95 7.25
CA HIS A 44 6.26 4.50 8.58
C HIS A 44 7.09 5.77 8.43
N VAL A 45 6.84 6.73 9.31
CA VAL A 45 7.59 7.98 9.40
C VAL A 45 8.00 8.19 10.84
N LYS A 46 9.31 8.26 11.09
CA LYS A 46 9.83 8.54 12.43
C LYS A 46 9.39 9.93 12.87
N LEU A 47 8.78 10.02 14.04
CA LEU A 47 8.33 11.28 14.62
C LEU A 47 9.43 11.89 15.47
N LYS A 48 9.44 13.23 15.54
CA LYS A 48 10.22 13.93 16.56
C LYS A 48 9.54 13.74 17.91
N GLU A 49 10.33 13.74 18.98
CA GLU A 49 9.77 13.71 20.34
C GLU A 49 8.87 14.93 20.53
N SER A 50 7.60 14.66 20.82
CA SER A 50 6.57 15.66 21.05
C SER A 50 5.61 15.11 22.09
N PRO A 51 5.10 15.94 23.03
CA PRO A 51 4.10 15.49 23.99
C PRO A 51 2.79 15.00 23.35
N LEU A 52 2.56 15.35 22.07
CA LEU A 52 1.42 14.90 21.27
C LEU A 52 1.65 13.55 20.60
N ALA A 53 2.91 13.10 20.52
CA ALA A 53 3.27 11.83 19.89
C ALA A 53 3.07 10.65 20.86
N LYS A 54 1.82 10.36 21.24
CA LYS A 54 1.44 9.23 22.09
C LYS A 54 0.96 8.05 21.25
N LYS A 55 1.17 6.82 21.74
CA LYS A 55 0.74 5.60 21.06
C LYS A 55 -0.79 5.62 20.83
N ASP A 56 -1.21 5.08 19.70
CA ASP A 56 -2.62 4.93 19.27
C ASP A 56 -3.38 6.25 19.03
N VAL A 57 -2.66 7.37 18.99
CA VAL A 57 -3.24 8.66 18.58
C VAL A 57 -3.41 8.68 17.05
N PRO A 58 -4.60 9.03 16.53
CA PRO A 58 -4.81 9.18 15.09
C PRO A 58 -4.06 10.41 14.55
N VAL A 59 -3.50 10.28 13.35
CA VAL A 59 -2.81 11.39 12.67
C VAL A 59 -3.37 11.60 11.28
N THR A 60 -3.29 12.84 10.81
CA THR A 60 -3.75 13.23 9.48
C THR A 60 -2.60 13.77 8.65
N LEU A 61 -2.71 13.62 7.32
CA LEU A 61 -1.78 14.23 6.38
C LEU A 61 -2.43 15.47 5.78
N LYS A 62 -1.71 16.59 5.79
CA LYS A 62 -2.14 17.83 5.13
C LYS A 62 -1.01 18.38 4.27
N LYS A 63 -1.34 18.73 3.02
CA LYS A 63 -0.40 19.35 2.09
C LYS A 63 -0.19 20.81 2.47
N PHE A 64 1.06 21.21 2.68
CA PHE A 64 1.49 22.59 2.81
C PHE A 64 2.65 22.84 1.85
N GLY A 65 2.41 23.63 0.81
CA GLY A 65 3.36 23.78 -0.30
C GLY A 65 3.62 22.45 -1.00
N HIS A 66 4.90 22.09 -1.12
CA HIS A 66 5.34 20.85 -1.79
C HIS A 66 5.36 19.62 -0.87
N TYR A 67 5.11 19.77 0.44
CA TYR A 67 5.26 18.69 1.40
C TYR A 67 3.96 18.35 2.13
N TYR A 68 3.77 17.07 2.39
CA TYR A 68 2.76 16.62 3.34
C TYR A 68 3.32 16.68 4.76
N HIS A 69 2.55 17.29 5.65
CA HIS A 69 2.84 17.36 7.07
C HIS A 69 1.92 16.40 7.82
N ILE A 70 2.43 15.87 8.93
CA ILE A 70 1.71 14.97 9.83
C ILE A 70 1.14 15.80 10.97
N LEU A 71 -0.18 15.74 11.16
CA LEU A 71 -0.88 16.54 12.14
C LEU A 71 -1.60 15.67 13.17
N VAL A 72 -1.52 16.09 14.44
CA VAL A 72 -2.37 15.64 15.55
C VAL A 72 -3.18 16.84 16.01
N MET A 73 -4.52 16.75 15.98
CA MET A 73 -5.41 17.82 16.46
C MET A 73 -4.99 19.23 15.98
N ALA A 74 -4.62 19.35 14.70
CA ALA A 74 -4.11 20.55 14.02
C ALA A 74 -2.66 20.98 14.31
N SER A 75 -1.94 20.34 15.23
CA SER A 75 -0.52 20.59 15.47
C SER A 75 0.36 19.72 14.58
N VAL A 76 1.38 20.32 13.95
CA VAL A 76 2.35 19.62 13.11
C VAL A 76 3.35 18.89 13.99
N ILE A 77 3.43 17.57 13.83
CA ILE A 77 4.35 16.70 14.59
C ILE A 77 5.42 16.04 13.71
N GLY A 78 5.33 16.21 12.39
CA GLY A 78 6.26 15.63 11.44
C GLY A 78 6.02 16.11 10.01
N ARG A 79 6.93 15.73 9.12
CA ARG A 79 6.88 16.04 7.69
C ARG A 79 7.31 14.80 6.91
N LEU A 80 6.60 14.50 5.82
CA LEU A 80 7.01 13.46 4.89
C LEU A 80 8.26 13.89 4.11
N SER A 81 9.07 12.93 3.66
CA SER A 81 10.11 13.22 2.68
C SER A 81 9.51 13.69 1.35
N THR A 82 10.34 14.23 0.45
CA THR A 82 9.90 14.61 -0.91
C THR A 82 9.29 13.41 -1.63
N LYS A 83 10.01 12.28 -1.66
CA LYS A 83 9.56 11.03 -2.30
C LYS A 83 8.23 10.52 -1.73
N GLN A 84 8.07 10.55 -0.40
CA GLN A 84 6.81 10.13 0.23
C GLN A 84 5.67 11.11 -0.05
N SER A 85 5.94 12.41 -0.11
CA SER A 85 4.94 13.43 -0.46
C SER A 85 4.43 13.23 -1.90
N GLU A 86 5.34 12.99 -2.84
CA GLU A 86 5.02 12.69 -4.25
C GLU A 86 4.22 11.39 -4.39
N MET A 87 4.62 10.33 -3.67
CA MET A 87 3.88 9.07 -3.64
C MET A 87 2.45 9.30 -3.13
N VAL A 88 2.29 9.94 -1.97
CA VAL A 88 0.96 10.21 -1.39
C VAL A 88 0.12 11.08 -2.34
N GLU A 89 0.72 12.07 -3.00
CA GLU A 89 0.01 12.91 -3.98
C GLU A 89 -0.43 12.13 -5.23
N THR A 90 0.41 11.23 -5.73
CA THR A 90 0.09 10.38 -6.88
C THR A 90 -1.01 9.41 -6.52
N CYS A 91 -0.92 8.80 -5.34
CA CYS A 91 -1.94 7.90 -4.81
C CYS A 91 -3.27 8.59 -4.58
N ALA A 92 -3.27 9.81 -4.05
CA ALA A 92 -4.49 10.61 -3.89
C ALA A 92 -5.17 10.88 -5.23
N ARG A 93 -4.40 11.19 -6.30
CA ARG A 93 -4.91 11.34 -7.67
C ARG A 93 -5.50 10.04 -8.24
N LEU A 94 -4.95 8.89 -7.83
CA LEU A 94 -5.49 7.57 -8.16
C LEU A 94 -6.70 7.17 -7.32
N GLY A 95 -7.16 8.01 -6.38
CA GLY A 95 -8.30 7.77 -5.50
C GLY A 95 -7.95 7.00 -4.22
N VAL A 96 -6.66 6.79 -3.95
CA VAL A 96 -6.17 6.10 -2.77
C VAL A 96 -5.98 7.07 -1.61
N ARG A 97 -6.47 6.70 -0.43
CA ARG A 97 -6.28 7.48 0.81
C ARG A 97 -5.47 6.70 1.84
N TYR A 98 -4.87 7.43 2.77
CA TYR A 98 -4.09 6.86 3.86
C TYR A 98 -4.68 7.28 5.21
N ALA A 99 -4.92 6.32 6.10
CA ALA A 99 -5.21 6.56 7.51
C ALA A 99 -3.93 6.43 8.32
N GLY A 100 -3.68 7.42 9.18
CA GLY A 100 -2.49 7.46 10.03
C GLY A 100 -2.80 7.18 11.50
N LYS A 101 -1.92 6.45 12.16
CA LYS A 101 -1.88 6.34 13.64
C LYS A 101 -0.45 6.33 14.16
N ILE A 102 -0.27 6.81 15.39
CA ILE A 102 1.03 6.75 16.05
C ILE A 102 1.24 5.36 16.65
N ILE A 103 2.40 4.76 16.37
CA ILE A 103 2.85 3.51 16.95
C ILE A 103 4.15 3.71 17.70
N LYS A 104 4.38 2.88 18.71
CA LYS A 104 5.64 2.80 19.44
C LYS A 104 6.37 1.54 18.99
N GLU A 105 7.56 1.72 18.43
CA GLU A 105 8.49 0.65 18.09
C GLU A 105 9.71 0.72 19.04
N PRO A 106 10.54 -0.35 19.12
CA PRO A 106 11.69 -0.38 20.03
C PRO A 106 12.68 0.79 19.82
N ASN A 107 12.76 1.31 18.59
CA ASN A 107 13.68 2.36 18.15
C ASN A 107 13.05 3.79 18.14
N GLY A 108 11.80 3.94 18.60
CA GLY A 108 11.15 5.24 18.76
C GLY A 108 9.66 5.28 18.44
N MET A 109 9.13 6.50 18.31
CA MET A 109 7.75 6.76 17.93
C MET A 109 7.64 7.00 16.42
N TYR A 110 6.65 6.37 15.79
CA TYR A 110 6.42 6.45 14.35
C TYR A 110 4.97 6.78 14.06
N ALA A 111 4.72 7.54 13.00
CA ALA A 111 3.41 7.59 12.36
C ALA A 111 3.35 6.49 11.32
N ARG A 112 2.45 5.52 11.52
CA ARG A 112 2.12 4.49 10.54
C ARG A 112 0.94 4.94 9.70
N PHE A 113 1.11 4.94 8.39
CA PHE A 113 0.05 5.21 7.43
C PHE A 113 -0.30 3.92 6.72
N THR A 114 -1.59 3.58 6.69
CA THR A 114 -2.09 2.40 5.98
C THR A 114 -3.09 2.84 4.92
N ARG A 115 -2.96 2.24 3.74
CA ARG A 115 -3.87 2.46 2.62
C ARG A 115 -5.30 2.08 3.00
N ILE A 116 -6.27 2.93 2.69
CA ILE A 116 -7.70 2.63 2.79
C ILE A 116 -8.21 2.37 1.39
N ILE A 117 -8.78 1.19 1.17
CA ILE A 117 -9.51 0.86 -0.06
C ILE A 117 -10.96 1.26 0.22
N GLN A 118 -11.47 2.25 -0.52
CA GLN A 118 -12.89 2.60 -0.53
C GLN A 118 -13.59 1.90 -1.70
#